data_AF-A0A9W9XA97-F1
#
_entry.id   AF-A0A9W9XA97-F1
#
_cell.length_a   1.000
_cell.length_b   1.000
_cell.length_c   1.000
_cell.angle_alpha   90.00
_cell.angle_beta   90.00
_cell.angle_gamma   90.00
#
_symmetry.space_group_name_H-M   'P 1'
#
loop_
_entity.id
_entity.type
_entity.pdbx_description
1 polymer ?
#
loop_
_entity_poly.entity_id
_entity_poly.type
_entity_poly.pdbx_seq_one_letter_code
_entity_poly.pdbx_strand_id
1 'polypeptide(L)'
;MAAPKSAPLQTPADRNVNNVVLGDLLFKPWNQSIYPEDLVAKDADRLYVCRWCFRYSCDVDIFEEHKRACEHRIIPPGTKVYDHGGYAVWEVDGQNHKLFGQNLSLFAKLFLDHKTVFFDVATFLYYILTFTDPDDSDSYYVLGFFSKEKLSWDANNLACILIFPPYQHKQLGKLLMGVSYKLSGWDSNRGCIGGPEKPLSELGHKSYVRFWAERIARFLLRGKHSGSSLETEQQKPSSTPKGSRKRPLRETITVEELGLGTGMLTEDVITALKSMGLFEPQASPQKA
;
A
#
# COMPACT_ATOMS: atom_id res chain seq x y z
N MET A 1 -10.18 -22.80 19.49
CA MET A 1 -10.46 -22.09 18.23
C MET A 1 -9.43 -22.52 17.21
N ALA A 2 -9.86 -23.20 16.15
CA ALA A 2 -8.96 -23.69 15.10
C ALA A 2 -8.38 -22.51 14.31
N ALA A 3 -7.07 -22.55 14.04
CA ALA A 3 -6.42 -21.60 13.13
C ALA A 3 -7.10 -21.64 11.76
N PRO A 4 -7.29 -20.50 11.08
CA PRO A 4 -7.81 -20.51 9.72
C PRO A 4 -6.79 -21.26 8.84
N LYS A 5 -7.24 -22.32 8.18
CA LYS A 5 -6.45 -23.02 7.18
C LYS A 5 -6.11 -22.02 6.08
N SER A 6 -4.82 -21.83 5.79
CA SER A 6 -4.38 -21.12 4.60
C SER A 6 -5.07 -21.73 3.38
N ALA A 7 -5.60 -20.89 2.49
CA ALA A 7 -6.14 -21.36 1.22
C ALA A 7 -5.02 -22.11 0.48
N PRO A 8 -5.29 -23.28 -0.12
CA PRO A 8 -4.27 -23.95 -0.91
C PRO A 8 -3.87 -23.03 -2.06
N LEU A 9 -2.56 -22.84 -2.26
CA LEU A 9 -2.02 -22.32 -3.51
C LEU A 9 -2.63 -23.15 -4.65
N GLN A 10 -3.38 -22.52 -5.54
CA GLN A 10 -4.02 -23.19 -6.68
C GLN A 10 -2.98 -24.02 -7.45
N THR A 11 -3.38 -25.23 -7.85
CA THR A 11 -2.53 -26.15 -8.60
C THR A 11 -2.13 -25.53 -9.94
N PRO A 12 -0.95 -25.89 -10.51
CA PRO A 12 -0.52 -25.37 -11.82
C PRO A 12 -1.53 -25.58 -12.95
N ALA A 13 -2.43 -26.56 -12.81
CA ALA A 13 -3.50 -26.88 -13.76
C ALA A 13 -4.61 -25.82 -13.83
N ASP A 14 -4.72 -24.95 -12.82
CA ASP A 14 -5.71 -23.88 -12.76
C ASP A 14 -5.08 -22.56 -13.18
N ARG A 15 -4.18 -22.50 -14.17
CA ARG A 15 -3.57 -21.23 -14.64
C ARG A 15 -3.80 -21.04 -16.13
N ASN A 16 -4.30 -19.87 -16.53
CA ASN A 16 -4.47 -19.56 -17.94
C ASN A 16 -3.18 -19.07 -18.63
N VAL A 17 -2.21 -18.62 -17.84
CA VAL A 17 -0.90 -18.16 -18.31
C VAL A 17 0.17 -18.89 -17.50
N ASN A 18 1.12 -19.53 -18.17
CA ASN A 18 2.19 -20.28 -17.52
C ASN A 18 3.33 -19.38 -17.07
N ASN A 19 3.72 -18.41 -17.92
CA ASN A 19 4.79 -17.47 -17.64
C ASN A 19 4.43 -16.05 -18.10
N VAL A 20 4.93 -15.07 -17.37
CA VAL A 20 4.75 -13.65 -17.69
C VAL A 20 6.11 -13.02 -17.91
N VAL A 21 6.22 -12.25 -19.00
CA VAL A 21 7.40 -11.46 -19.33
C VAL A 21 7.06 -9.99 -19.13
N LEU A 22 7.56 -9.37 -18.06
CA LEU A 22 7.42 -7.93 -17.81
C LEU A 22 8.73 -7.23 -18.20
N GLY A 23 8.76 -6.63 -19.38
CA GLY A 23 10.01 -6.11 -19.93
C GLY A 23 11.00 -7.25 -20.20
N ASP A 24 12.10 -7.31 -19.45
CA ASP A 24 13.12 -8.36 -19.59
C ASP A 24 13.05 -9.40 -18.45
N LEU A 25 12.02 -9.30 -17.59
CA LEU A 25 11.84 -10.17 -16.42
C LEU A 25 10.84 -11.28 -16.73
N LEU A 26 11.27 -12.54 -16.63
CA LEU A 26 10.43 -13.73 -16.76
C LEU A 26 10.11 -14.31 -15.38
N PHE A 27 8.83 -14.44 -15.05
CA PHE A 27 8.39 -15.05 -13.79
C PHE A 27 7.00 -15.69 -13.89
N LYS A 28 6.68 -16.55 -12.93
CA LYS A 28 5.42 -17.31 -12.91
C LYS A 28 4.30 -16.52 -12.21
N PRO A 29 3.08 -16.48 -12.78
CA PRO A 29 1.91 -15.96 -12.09
C PRO A 29 1.54 -16.86 -10.91
N TRP A 30 0.77 -16.32 -9.97
CA TRP A 30 0.29 -17.06 -8.79
C TRP A 30 -1.13 -17.60 -9.03
N ASN A 31 -1.96 -16.80 -9.69
CA ASN A 31 -3.38 -17.03 -9.92
C ASN A 31 -3.74 -16.85 -11.40
N GLN A 32 -4.97 -17.22 -11.78
CA GLN A 32 -5.56 -16.85 -13.07
C GLN A 32 -5.95 -15.38 -13.14
N SER A 33 -5.93 -14.85 -14.36
CA SER A 33 -6.52 -13.56 -14.71
C SER A 33 -7.48 -13.70 -15.89
N ILE A 34 -8.43 -12.78 -16.03
CA ILE A 34 -9.51 -12.81 -17.02
C ILE A 34 -9.14 -12.06 -18.30
N TYR A 35 -8.00 -12.39 -18.89
CA TYR A 35 -7.65 -11.86 -20.21
C TYR A 35 -8.68 -12.31 -21.26
N PRO A 36 -9.02 -11.46 -22.26
CA PRO A 36 -9.93 -11.85 -23.34
C PRO A 36 -9.43 -13.10 -24.08
N GLU A 37 -10.29 -14.10 -24.25
CA GLU A 37 -9.91 -15.41 -24.80
C GLU A 37 -9.46 -15.33 -26.28
N ASP A 38 -9.89 -14.29 -27.00
CA ASP A 38 -9.46 -13.97 -28.37
C ASP A 38 -8.03 -13.42 -28.44
N LEU A 39 -7.50 -12.91 -27.33
CA LEU A 39 -6.15 -12.33 -27.24
C LEU A 39 -5.16 -13.22 -26.47
N VAL A 40 -5.65 -13.99 -25.51
CA VAL A 40 -4.83 -14.84 -24.64
C VAL A 40 -5.46 -16.21 -24.54
N ALA A 41 -4.77 -17.22 -25.09
CA ALA A 41 -5.19 -18.62 -25.00
C ALA A 41 -5.24 -19.11 -23.55
N LYS A 42 -6.10 -20.10 -23.27
CA LYS A 42 -6.32 -20.67 -21.94
C LYS A 42 -5.11 -21.40 -21.36
N ASP A 43 -4.08 -21.65 -22.15
CA ASP A 43 -2.85 -22.36 -21.80
C ASP A 43 -1.61 -21.63 -22.35
N ALA A 44 -1.69 -20.31 -22.47
CA ALA A 44 -0.61 -19.50 -23.04
C ALA A 44 0.71 -19.75 -22.30
N ASP A 45 1.74 -20.22 -23.01
CA ASP A 45 3.07 -20.46 -22.43
C ASP A 45 3.68 -19.16 -21.89
N ARG A 46 3.55 -18.07 -22.66
CA ARG A 46 4.11 -16.76 -22.32
C ARG A 46 3.13 -15.65 -22.65
N LEU A 47 2.91 -14.77 -21.67
CA LEU A 47 2.27 -13.48 -21.87
C LEU A 47 3.33 -12.37 -21.76
N TYR A 48 3.57 -11.65 -22.86
CA TYR A 48 4.42 -10.48 -22.88
C TYR A 48 3.63 -9.27 -22.42
N VAL A 49 4.17 -8.51 -21.48
CA VAL A 49 3.53 -7.35 -20.85
C VAL A 49 4.48 -6.16 -20.88
N CYS A 50 3.98 -5.04 -21.42
CA CYS A 50 4.76 -3.82 -21.54
C CYS A 50 5.02 -3.25 -20.15
N ARG A 51 6.29 -2.99 -19.82
CA ARG A 51 6.68 -2.49 -18.50
C ARG A 51 6.14 -1.08 -18.17
N TRP A 52 5.70 -0.33 -19.19
CA TRP A 52 5.25 1.05 -19.04
C TRP A 52 3.73 1.18 -19.05
N CYS A 53 3.04 0.52 -19.98
CA CYS A 53 1.58 0.69 -20.16
C CYS A 53 0.75 -0.57 -19.88
N PHE A 54 1.41 -1.68 -19.51
CA PHE A 54 0.79 -2.98 -19.26
C PHE A 54 0.03 -3.60 -20.44
N ARG A 55 0.12 -3.03 -21.65
CA ARG A 55 -0.38 -3.68 -22.87
C ARG A 55 0.29 -5.05 -23.00
N TYR A 56 -0.49 -6.04 -23.39
CA TYR A 56 -0.10 -7.43 -23.41
C TYR A 56 -0.28 -8.06 -24.79
N SER A 57 0.49 -9.11 -25.06
CA SER A 57 0.42 -9.93 -26.27
C SER A 57 0.98 -11.32 -25.98
N CYS A 58 0.46 -12.36 -26.65
CA CYS A 58 1.11 -13.67 -26.70
C CYS A 58 2.12 -13.76 -27.86
N ASP A 59 2.02 -12.86 -28.84
CA ASP A 59 2.91 -12.74 -30.00
C ASP A 59 4.06 -11.78 -29.69
N VAL A 60 5.30 -12.27 -29.89
CA VAL A 60 6.54 -11.54 -29.61
C VAL A 60 6.81 -10.41 -30.61
N ASP A 61 6.43 -10.59 -31.88
CA ASP A 61 6.69 -9.60 -32.93
C ASP A 61 5.78 -8.37 -32.73
N ILE A 62 4.49 -8.62 -32.45
CA ILE A 62 3.52 -7.58 -32.07
C ILE A 62 3.98 -6.84 -30.80
N PHE A 63 4.52 -7.59 -29.83
CA PHE A 63 5.00 -7.01 -28.59
C PHE A 63 6.23 -6.11 -28.79
N GLU A 64 7.20 -6.54 -29.59
CA GLU A 64 8.42 -5.79 -29.89
C GLU A 64 8.12 -4.53 -30.71
N GLU A 65 7.15 -4.57 -31.63
CA GLU A 65 6.65 -3.37 -32.31
C GLU A 65 6.08 -2.37 -31.29
N HIS A 66 5.20 -2.84 -30.40
CA HIS A 66 4.62 -2.00 -29.35
C HIS A 66 5.68 -1.38 -28.44
N LYS A 67 6.69 -2.16 -28.02
CA LYS A 67 7.76 -1.70 -27.13
C LYS A 67 8.50 -0.49 -27.70
N ARG A 68 8.71 -0.45 -29.02
CA ARG A 68 9.38 0.69 -29.72
C ARG A 68 8.48 1.92 -29.82
N ALA A 69 7.17 1.72 -29.99
CA ALA A 69 6.18 2.78 -30.20
C ALA A 69 5.44 3.23 -28.92
N CYS A 70 5.76 2.66 -27.76
CA CYS A 70 5.02 2.93 -26.53
C CYS A 70 5.12 4.40 -26.09
N GLU A 71 3.99 5.08 -26.00
CA GLU A 71 3.90 6.50 -25.60
C GLU A 71 4.41 6.75 -24.17
N HIS A 72 4.29 5.77 -23.28
CA HIS A 72 4.70 5.87 -21.87
C HIS A 72 6.16 5.49 -21.65
N ARG A 73 6.96 5.28 -22.70
CA ARG A 73 8.36 4.85 -22.57
C ARG A 73 9.22 5.86 -21.80
N ILE A 74 8.95 7.16 -21.95
CA ILE A 74 9.75 8.24 -21.35
C ILE A 74 9.20 8.65 -19.98
N ILE A 75 7.88 8.69 -19.83
CA ILE A 75 7.23 9.19 -18.61
C ILE A 75 6.00 8.34 -18.26
N PRO A 76 5.79 7.99 -16.98
CA PRO A 76 4.54 7.39 -16.53
C PRO A 76 3.33 8.30 -16.82
N PRO A 77 2.14 7.74 -17.05
CA PRO A 77 0.92 8.55 -17.10
C PRO A 77 0.64 9.22 -15.74
N GLY A 78 -0.19 10.26 -15.76
CA GLY A 78 -0.67 10.93 -14.56
C GLY A 78 0.30 11.96 -13.95
N THR A 79 0.14 12.20 -12.66
CA THR A 79 0.83 13.27 -11.93
C THR A 79 1.77 12.70 -10.88
N LYS A 80 3.03 13.14 -10.84
CA LYS A 80 3.98 12.74 -9.81
C LYS A 80 3.59 13.37 -8.46
N VAL A 81 3.35 12.55 -7.44
CA VAL A 81 2.93 12.97 -6.08
C VAL A 81 3.97 12.70 -5.00
N TYR A 82 5.02 11.93 -5.32
CA TYR A 82 6.14 11.65 -4.44
C TYR A 82 7.41 11.50 -5.28
N ASP A 83 8.53 12.03 -4.81
CA ASP A 83 9.84 11.91 -5.45
C ASP A 83 10.94 11.91 -4.38
N HIS A 84 11.69 10.82 -4.26
CA HIS A 84 12.83 10.73 -3.35
C HIS A 84 13.78 9.58 -3.71
N GLY A 85 15.06 9.90 -3.90
CA GLY A 85 16.12 8.89 -4.02
C GLY A 85 15.91 7.91 -5.18
N GLY A 86 15.47 8.41 -6.35
CA GLY A 86 15.15 7.61 -7.53
C GLY A 86 13.77 6.96 -7.50
N TYR A 87 13.09 6.91 -6.34
CA TYR A 87 11.73 6.41 -6.24
C TYR A 87 10.70 7.53 -6.43
N ALA A 88 9.72 7.29 -7.29
CA ALA A 88 8.61 8.22 -7.49
C ALA A 88 7.26 7.50 -7.45
N VAL A 89 6.23 8.18 -6.95
CA VAL A 89 4.84 7.71 -7.01
C VAL A 89 4.04 8.63 -7.91
N TRP A 90 3.30 8.03 -8.85
CA TRP A 90 2.48 8.73 -9.84
C TRP A 90 1.01 8.42 -9.59
N GLU A 91 0.19 9.44 -9.43
CA GLU A 91 -1.26 9.33 -9.36
C GLU A 91 -1.85 9.31 -10.77
N VAL A 92 -2.50 8.21 -11.11
CA VAL A 92 -3.14 7.97 -12.40
C VAL A 92 -4.64 7.84 -12.20
N ASP A 93 -5.40 8.72 -12.83
CA ASP A 93 -6.86 8.64 -12.82
C ASP A 93 -7.34 7.58 -13.83
N GLY A 94 -8.00 6.52 -13.33
CA GLY A 94 -8.53 5.45 -14.17
C GLY A 94 -9.64 5.90 -15.13
N GLN A 95 -10.31 7.03 -14.87
CA GLN A 95 -11.28 7.63 -15.79
C GLN A 95 -10.60 8.22 -17.02
N ASN A 96 -9.43 8.84 -16.83
CA ASN A 96 -8.65 9.47 -17.90
C ASN A 96 -7.77 8.45 -18.63
N HIS A 97 -7.30 7.42 -17.93
CA HIS A 97 -6.40 6.38 -18.45
C HIS A 97 -7.04 4.98 -18.38
N LYS A 98 -8.24 4.82 -18.95
CA LYS A 98 -9.03 3.57 -18.86
C LYS A 98 -8.25 2.33 -19.29
N LEU A 99 -7.64 2.36 -20.47
CA LEU A 99 -6.90 1.21 -21.01
C LEU A 99 -5.71 0.82 -20.12
N PHE A 100 -4.98 1.82 -19.60
CA PHE A 100 -3.88 1.58 -18.65
C PHE A 100 -4.41 0.91 -17.36
N GLY A 101 -5.48 1.45 -16.76
CA GLY A 101 -6.07 0.90 -15.53
C GLY A 101 -6.60 -0.52 -15.72
N GLN A 102 -7.20 -0.82 -16.87
CA GLN A 102 -7.70 -2.16 -17.21
C GLN A 102 -6.54 -3.15 -17.37
N ASN A 103 -5.53 -2.78 -18.16
CA ASN A 103 -4.33 -3.60 -18.37
C ASN A 103 -3.59 -3.87 -17.07
N LEU A 104 -3.38 -2.85 -16.23
CA LEU A 104 -2.78 -2.99 -14.92
C LEU A 104 -3.62 -3.88 -14.01
N SER A 105 -4.95 -3.76 -14.05
CA SER A 105 -5.85 -4.58 -13.23
C SER A 105 -5.83 -6.06 -13.63
N LEU A 106 -5.80 -6.36 -14.93
CA LEU A 106 -5.62 -7.72 -15.45
C LEU A 106 -4.27 -8.30 -15.05
N PHE A 107 -3.19 -7.51 -15.19
CA PHE A 107 -1.86 -7.93 -14.76
C PHE A 107 -1.80 -8.17 -13.25
N ALA A 108 -2.39 -7.30 -12.44
CA ALA A 108 -2.40 -7.43 -10.99
C ALA A 108 -3.15 -8.68 -10.52
N LYS A 109 -4.24 -9.07 -11.20
CA LYS A 109 -5.03 -10.26 -10.86
C LYS A 109 -4.23 -11.56 -10.93
N LEU A 110 -3.18 -11.61 -11.74
CA LEU A 110 -2.23 -12.74 -11.76
C LEU A 110 -1.53 -12.97 -10.41
N PHE A 111 -1.50 -11.95 -9.53
CA PHE A 111 -0.80 -11.96 -8.24
C PHE A 111 -1.69 -11.59 -7.05
N LEU A 112 -2.94 -11.20 -7.29
CA LEU A 112 -3.94 -10.88 -6.27
C LEU A 112 -5.12 -11.84 -6.41
N ASP A 113 -5.40 -12.65 -5.40
CA ASP A 113 -6.45 -13.68 -5.50
C ASP A 113 -7.85 -13.05 -5.49
N HIS A 114 -8.10 -12.12 -4.56
CA HIS A 114 -9.41 -11.52 -4.32
C HIS A 114 -9.68 -10.20 -5.07
N LYS A 115 -8.94 -9.90 -6.15
CA LYS A 115 -9.25 -8.72 -6.97
C LYS A 115 -10.48 -9.03 -7.83
N THR A 116 -11.52 -8.20 -7.72
CA THR A 116 -12.81 -8.41 -8.41
C THR A 116 -13.11 -7.36 -9.48
N VAL A 117 -12.51 -6.17 -9.38
CA VAL A 117 -12.72 -5.07 -10.34
C VAL A 117 -11.58 -5.00 -11.34
N PHE A 118 -11.91 -5.12 -12.63
CA PHE A 118 -10.95 -5.13 -13.74
C PHE A 118 -11.27 -4.12 -14.83
N PHE A 119 -12.56 -3.99 -15.17
CA PHE A 119 -13.00 -3.19 -16.32
C PHE A 119 -13.56 -1.83 -15.91
N ASP A 120 -14.25 -1.77 -14.76
CA ASP A 120 -14.77 -0.52 -14.20
C ASP A 120 -13.69 0.21 -13.39
N VAL A 121 -12.72 0.76 -14.12
CA VAL A 121 -11.56 1.43 -13.53
C VAL A 121 -11.75 2.92 -13.31
N ALA A 122 -12.85 3.50 -13.81
CA ALA A 122 -13.09 4.94 -13.80
C ALA A 122 -13.32 5.52 -12.39
N THR A 123 -13.76 4.68 -11.46
CA THR A 123 -14.01 5.01 -10.06
C THR A 123 -12.75 4.92 -9.19
N PHE A 124 -11.59 4.56 -9.76
CA PHE A 124 -10.34 4.35 -9.04
C PHE A 124 -9.25 5.36 -9.44
N LEU A 125 -8.46 5.74 -8.44
CA LEU A 125 -7.12 6.29 -8.60
C LEU A 125 -6.09 5.18 -8.42
N TYR A 126 -5.02 5.21 -9.21
CA TYR A 126 -3.90 4.28 -9.13
C TYR A 126 -2.64 5.05 -8.77
N TYR A 127 -1.92 4.59 -7.76
CA TYR A 127 -0.66 5.18 -7.31
C TYR A 127 0.48 4.26 -7.68
N ILE A 128 1.16 4.60 -8.78
CA ILE A 128 2.17 3.77 -9.44
C ILE A 128 3.54 4.07 -8.85
N LEU A 129 4.16 3.07 -8.23
CA LEU A 129 5.54 3.16 -7.74
C LEU A 129 6.50 2.89 -8.90
N THR A 130 7.40 3.85 -9.12
CA THR A 130 8.44 3.78 -10.12
C THR A 130 9.82 3.96 -9.49
N PHE A 131 10.83 3.42 -10.16
CA PHE A 131 12.23 3.69 -9.87
C PHE A 131 12.95 4.09 -11.16
N THR A 132 13.67 5.20 -11.09
CA THR A 132 14.60 5.67 -12.13
C THR A 132 15.98 5.64 -11.52
N ASP A 133 16.93 5.03 -12.22
CA ASP A 133 18.31 5.00 -11.78
C ASP A 133 18.88 6.44 -11.83
N PRO A 134 19.44 6.98 -10.74
CA PRO A 134 20.10 8.29 -10.78
C PRO A 134 21.23 8.38 -11.81
N ASP A 135 21.86 7.25 -12.14
CA ASP A 135 22.96 7.18 -13.11
C ASP A 135 22.47 6.88 -14.55
N ASP A 136 21.22 6.43 -14.71
CA ASP A 136 20.54 6.20 -16.01
C ASP A 136 19.11 6.78 -15.95
N SER A 137 19.00 8.08 -16.20
CA SER A 137 17.74 8.82 -16.13
C SER A 137 16.78 8.52 -17.29
N ASP A 138 17.24 7.83 -18.33
CA ASP A 138 16.47 7.62 -19.56
C ASP A 138 15.53 6.41 -19.46
N SER A 139 15.64 5.61 -18.39
CA SER A 139 14.80 4.45 -18.15
C SER A 139 14.20 4.44 -16.75
N TYR A 140 12.90 4.19 -16.67
CA TYR A 140 12.22 3.95 -15.41
C TYR A 140 11.55 2.57 -15.39
N TYR A 141 11.40 2.04 -14.17
CA TYR A 141 10.84 0.74 -13.89
C TYR A 141 9.60 0.88 -13.02
N VAL A 142 8.47 0.33 -13.44
CA VAL A 142 7.29 0.22 -12.58
C VAL A 142 7.48 -0.97 -11.63
N LEU A 143 7.45 -0.69 -10.33
CA LEU A 143 7.77 -1.67 -9.28
C LEU A 143 6.53 -2.25 -8.60
N GLY A 144 5.42 -1.53 -8.66
CA GLY A 144 4.18 -1.89 -7.99
C GLY A 144 3.20 -0.73 -7.99
N PHE A 145 2.05 -0.94 -7.34
CA PHE A 145 1.05 0.10 -7.19
C PHE A 145 0.17 -0.16 -5.98
N PHE A 146 -0.61 0.84 -5.60
CA PHE A 146 -1.88 0.62 -4.91
C PHE A 146 -3.02 1.36 -5.62
N SER A 147 -4.26 0.91 -5.44
CA SER A 147 -5.45 1.61 -5.92
C SER A 147 -6.24 2.18 -4.74
N LYS A 148 -6.97 3.27 -5.00
CA LYS A 148 -7.88 3.92 -4.03
C LYS A 148 -9.17 4.26 -4.77
N GLU A 149 -10.31 3.96 -4.16
CA GLU A 149 -11.60 4.43 -4.69
C GLU A 149 -11.70 5.95 -4.55
N LYS A 150 -12.19 6.63 -5.58
CA LYS A 150 -12.46 8.07 -5.53
C LYS A 150 -13.52 8.40 -4.47
N LEU A 151 -14.51 7.52 -4.32
CA LEU A 151 -15.58 7.61 -3.35
C LEU A 151 -15.72 6.28 -2.62
N SER A 152 -15.11 6.18 -1.44
CA SER A 152 -15.20 4.98 -0.60
C SER A 152 -16.21 5.18 0.52
N TRP A 153 -17.23 4.33 0.57
CA TRP A 153 -18.27 4.35 1.62
C TRP A 153 -17.71 3.98 2.99
N ASP A 154 -16.79 3.02 3.04
CA ASP A 154 -16.13 2.55 4.26
C ASP A 154 -14.88 3.38 4.62
N ALA A 155 -14.68 4.51 3.93
CA ALA A 155 -13.50 5.37 4.09
C ALA A 155 -12.16 4.63 3.90
N ASN A 156 -12.13 3.62 3.02
CA ASN A 156 -10.90 2.89 2.70
C ASN A 156 -9.91 3.83 2.01
N ASN A 157 -8.69 3.90 2.53
CA ASN A 157 -7.62 4.70 1.91
C ASN A 157 -6.82 3.93 0.86
N LEU A 158 -7.07 2.63 0.76
CA LEU A 158 -6.38 1.70 -0.12
C LEU A 158 -7.29 0.52 -0.39
N ALA A 159 -7.54 0.22 -1.65
CA ALA A 159 -8.34 -0.91 -2.11
C ALA A 159 -7.44 -2.13 -2.37
N CYS A 160 -6.55 -2.05 -3.37
CA CYS A 160 -5.56 -3.09 -3.68
C CYS A 160 -4.15 -2.54 -3.52
N ILE A 161 -3.20 -3.38 -3.11
CA ILE A 161 -1.77 -3.07 -3.12
C ILE A 161 -0.98 -4.26 -3.64
N LEU A 162 -0.03 -4.00 -4.53
CA LEU A 162 0.85 -5.02 -5.08
C LEU A 162 2.23 -4.43 -5.34
N ILE A 163 3.26 -5.06 -4.78
CA ILE A 163 4.63 -4.95 -5.28
C ILE A 163 4.86 -6.13 -6.20
N PHE A 164 5.33 -5.88 -7.43
CA PHE A 164 5.49 -6.96 -8.40
C PHE A 164 6.50 -7.98 -7.89
N PRO A 165 6.28 -9.29 -8.14
CA PRO A 165 7.06 -10.35 -7.50
C PRO A 165 8.58 -10.16 -7.56
N PRO A 166 9.20 -9.75 -8.68
CA PRO A 166 10.65 -9.54 -8.76
C PRO A 166 11.21 -8.45 -7.82
N TYR A 167 10.36 -7.55 -7.33
CA TYR A 167 10.75 -6.40 -6.51
C TYR A 167 10.29 -6.51 -5.05
N GLN A 168 9.72 -7.65 -4.65
CA GLN A 168 9.30 -7.88 -3.27
C GLN A 168 10.49 -7.96 -2.29
N HIS A 169 10.21 -7.93 -0.99
CA HIS A 169 11.21 -7.95 0.10
C HIS A 169 12.18 -6.75 0.16
N LYS A 170 11.97 -5.70 -0.65
CA LYS A 170 12.73 -4.44 -0.62
C LYS A 170 12.05 -3.30 0.17
N GLN A 171 11.12 -3.63 1.06
CA GLN A 171 10.32 -2.68 1.84
C GLN A 171 9.46 -1.68 1.01
N LEU A 172 9.32 -1.88 -0.31
CA LEU A 172 8.56 -1.00 -1.19
C LEU A 172 7.07 -0.92 -0.82
N GLY A 173 6.48 -2.02 -0.33
CA GLY A 173 5.10 -2.03 0.15
C GLY A 173 4.90 -1.08 1.34
N LYS A 174 5.89 -0.97 2.23
CA LYS A 174 5.89 -0.03 3.36
C LYS A 174 5.90 1.43 2.89
N LEU A 175 6.61 1.72 1.80
CA LEU A 175 6.61 3.06 1.18
C LEU A 175 5.21 3.39 0.66
N LEU A 176 4.59 2.50 -0.12
CA LEU A 176 3.23 2.71 -0.65
C LEU A 176 2.18 2.86 0.46
N MET A 177 2.25 2.04 1.52
CA MET A 177 1.41 2.21 2.71
C MET A 177 1.65 3.58 3.38
N GLY A 178 2.91 4.03 3.46
CA GLY A 178 3.25 5.35 3.97
C GLY A 178 2.58 6.48 3.18
N VAL A 179 2.60 6.36 1.84
CA VAL A 179 1.94 7.29 0.92
C VAL A 179 0.42 7.27 1.12
N SER A 180 -0.22 6.10 1.17
CA SER A 180 -1.69 6.01 1.34
C SER A 180 -2.18 6.71 2.62
N TYR A 181 -1.49 6.50 3.75
CA TYR A 181 -1.81 7.19 5.00
C TYR A 181 -1.52 8.69 4.96
N LYS A 182 -0.52 9.14 4.18
CA LYS A 182 -0.24 10.58 4.02
C LYS A 182 -1.31 11.27 3.18
N LEU A 183 -1.80 10.61 2.14
CA LEU A 183 -2.92 11.10 1.33
C LEU A 183 -4.20 11.24 2.17
N SER A 184 -4.52 10.26 3.05
CA SER A 184 -5.63 10.41 4.01
C SER A 184 -5.48 11.64 4.90
N GLY A 185 -4.24 11.92 5.34
CA GLY A 185 -3.91 13.11 6.13
C GLY A 185 -4.14 14.44 5.40
N TRP A 186 -4.07 14.46 4.07
CA TRP A 186 -4.35 15.67 3.27
C TRP A 186 -5.83 15.81 2.92
N ASP A 187 -6.55 14.69 2.73
CA ASP A 187 -8.02 14.67 2.61
C ASP A 187 -8.74 15.06 3.92
N SER A 188 -7.99 15.27 5.01
CA SER A 188 -8.47 15.49 6.38
C SER A 188 -9.25 16.78 6.63
N ASN A 189 -9.48 17.62 5.62
CA ASN A 189 -10.59 18.60 5.68
C ASN A 189 -11.95 17.90 5.96
N ARG A 190 -12.05 16.58 5.76
CA ARG A 190 -13.20 15.73 6.10
C ARG A 190 -13.08 14.94 7.42
N GLY A 191 -11.93 14.99 8.12
CA GLY A 191 -11.73 14.30 9.41
C GLY A 191 -11.71 12.76 9.37
N CYS A 192 -11.77 12.12 8.20
CA CYS A 192 -11.84 10.66 8.11
C CYS A 192 -10.46 9.99 8.17
N ILE A 193 -10.22 9.26 9.25
CA ILE A 193 -9.15 8.26 9.33
C ILE A 193 -9.57 7.06 8.48
N GLY A 194 -8.73 6.66 7.53
CA GLY A 194 -8.97 5.50 6.67
C GLY A 194 -7.99 4.37 6.93
N GLY A 195 -8.42 3.15 6.66
CA GLY A 195 -7.60 1.94 6.66
C GLY A 195 -7.62 1.25 5.29
N PRO A 196 -6.88 0.15 5.13
CA PRO A 196 -6.98 -0.66 3.93
C PRO A 196 -8.31 -1.42 3.88
N GLU A 197 -8.80 -1.67 2.67
CA GLU A 197 -9.94 -2.53 2.39
C GLU A 197 -9.70 -3.95 2.95
N LYS A 198 -10.76 -4.52 3.54
CA LYS A 198 -10.75 -5.86 4.13
C LYS A 198 -11.58 -6.81 3.25
N PRO A 199 -11.23 -8.10 3.15
CA PRO A 199 -10.13 -8.77 3.85
C PRO A 199 -8.76 -8.57 3.18
N LEU A 200 -7.71 -8.48 4.00
CA LEU A 200 -6.32 -8.46 3.53
C LEU A 200 -5.83 -9.87 3.18
N SER A 201 -4.94 -9.97 2.19
CA SER A 201 -4.16 -11.21 1.95
C SER A 201 -3.25 -11.53 3.14
N GLU A 202 -2.78 -12.77 3.28
CA GLU A 202 -1.89 -13.16 4.38
C GLU A 202 -0.60 -12.30 4.41
N LEU A 203 0.01 -12.08 3.24
CA LEU A 203 1.19 -11.21 3.10
C LEU A 203 0.84 -9.74 3.40
N GLY A 204 -0.33 -9.28 2.95
CA GLY A 204 -0.84 -7.94 3.23
C GLY A 204 -1.01 -7.72 4.74
N HIS A 205 -1.67 -8.65 5.43
CA HIS A 205 -1.89 -8.58 6.87
C HIS A 205 -0.57 -8.53 7.65
N LYS A 206 0.38 -9.43 7.38
CA LYS A 206 1.71 -9.41 8.02
C LYS A 206 2.43 -8.07 7.80
N SER A 207 2.34 -7.52 6.58
CA SER A 207 2.97 -6.24 6.23
C SER A 207 2.33 -5.05 6.94
N TYR A 208 1.00 -4.98 6.99
CA TYR A 208 0.26 -3.93 7.68
C TYR A 208 0.49 -3.96 9.20
N VAL A 209 0.43 -5.13 9.83
CA VAL A 209 0.71 -5.27 11.27
C VAL A 209 2.09 -4.72 11.62
N ARG A 210 3.11 -5.08 10.84
CA ARG A 210 4.45 -4.53 11.01
C ARG A 210 4.50 -3.01 10.79
N PHE A 211 3.87 -2.52 9.72
CA PHE A 211 3.82 -1.09 9.42
C PHE A 211 3.18 -0.28 10.56
N TRP A 212 2.06 -0.76 11.09
CA TRP A 212 1.34 -0.14 12.21
C TRP A 212 2.15 -0.16 13.49
N ALA A 213 2.76 -1.29 13.85
CA ALA A 213 3.63 -1.39 15.01
C ALA A 213 4.80 -0.39 14.95
N GLU A 214 5.46 -0.27 13.79
CA GLU A 214 6.53 0.70 13.58
C GLU A 214 6.03 2.16 13.62
N ARG A 215 4.77 2.40 13.23
CA ARG A 215 4.15 3.73 13.27
C ARG A 215 3.83 4.15 14.71
N ILE A 216 3.26 3.25 15.49
CA ILE A 216 3.03 3.42 16.94
C ILE A 216 4.36 3.64 17.66
N ALA A 217 5.36 2.77 17.44
CA ALA A 217 6.66 2.91 18.08
C ALA A 217 7.32 4.27 17.77
N ARG A 218 7.27 4.72 16.51
CA ARG A 218 7.78 6.05 16.13
C ARG A 218 7.01 7.19 16.79
N PHE A 219 5.69 7.08 16.92
CA PHE A 219 4.88 8.09 17.59
C PHE A 219 5.25 8.20 19.07
N LEU A 220 5.35 7.07 19.77
CA LEU A 220 5.71 7.02 21.19
C LEU A 220 7.15 7.51 21.43
N LEU A 221 8.11 7.08 20.61
CA LEU A 221 9.53 7.45 20.77
C LEU A 221 9.82 8.93 20.44
N ARG A 222 9.00 9.56 19.60
CA ARG A 222 9.16 10.99 19.28
C ARG A 222 8.72 11.89 20.43
N GLY A 223 7.94 11.38 21.38
CA GLY A 223 7.37 12.15 22.50
C GLY A 223 6.49 13.32 22.02
N LYS A 224 5.78 13.97 22.94
CA LYS A 224 5.13 15.27 22.66
C LYS A 224 6.19 16.38 22.61
N HIS A 225 7.06 16.41 21.60
CA HIS A 225 7.92 17.58 21.37
C HIS A 225 7.22 18.61 20.47
N SER A 226 6.67 19.64 21.15
CA SER A 226 6.41 21.03 20.73
C SER A 226 5.40 21.37 19.63
N GLY A 227 4.34 22.07 20.05
CA GLY A 227 3.48 22.99 19.30
C GLY A 227 2.17 23.16 20.09
N SER A 228 1.85 24.26 20.79
CA SER A 228 2.12 25.68 20.58
C SER A 228 2.21 26.39 21.94
N SER A 229 3.27 27.15 22.15
CA SER A 229 3.28 28.24 23.13
C SER A 229 2.44 29.38 22.56
N LEU A 230 1.17 29.46 22.97
CA LEU A 230 0.48 30.74 23.03
C LEU A 230 0.76 31.34 24.40
N GLU A 231 1.09 32.62 24.35
CA GLU A 231 1.60 33.47 25.41
C GLU A 231 0.68 33.48 26.64
N THR A 232 1.25 33.29 27.82
CA THR A 232 0.81 34.02 29.01
C THR A 232 2.00 34.21 29.95
N GLU A 233 2.07 35.42 30.49
CA GLU A 233 3.20 36.07 31.11
C GLU A 233 3.71 35.43 32.42
N GLN A 234 5.04 35.48 32.53
CA GLN A 234 5.85 35.74 33.73
C GLN A 234 5.17 35.66 35.11
N GLN A 235 5.52 34.63 35.89
CA GLN A 235 5.72 34.77 37.33
C GLN A 235 6.98 34.03 37.81
N LYS A 236 7.81 34.76 38.58
CA LYS A 236 9.12 34.39 39.14
C LYS A 236 9.12 33.08 39.96
N PRO A 237 10.24 32.33 40.01
CA PRO A 237 10.40 31.23 40.95
C PRO A 237 10.93 31.73 42.30
N SER A 238 10.27 31.34 43.38
CA SER A 238 10.83 31.33 44.73
C SER A 238 11.45 29.96 45.05
N SER A 239 12.47 30.02 45.91
CA SER A 239 13.41 29.01 46.42
C SER A 239 12.93 27.56 46.64
N THR A 240 13.87 26.65 46.39
CA THR A 240 13.89 25.17 46.53
C THR A 240 13.68 24.65 47.98
N PRO A 241 13.38 23.34 48.16
CA PRO A 241 14.47 22.40 48.43
C PRO A 241 14.43 21.08 47.64
N LYS A 242 15.62 20.49 47.55
CA LYS A 242 16.01 19.25 46.88
C LYS A 242 15.36 18.01 47.52
N GLY A 243 15.13 16.98 46.71
CA GLY A 243 15.10 15.59 47.19
C GLY A 243 13.83 14.81 46.89
N SER A 244 13.46 14.67 45.62
CA SER A 244 12.62 13.53 45.22
C SER A 244 13.15 12.98 43.90
N ARG A 245 13.50 11.68 43.89
CA ARG A 245 13.66 10.94 42.63
C ARG A 245 12.33 11.11 41.90
N LYS A 246 12.26 12.01 40.90
CA LYS A 246 11.09 12.14 40.04
C LYS A 246 10.88 10.75 39.43
N ARG A 247 9.85 10.04 39.90
CA ARG A 247 9.33 8.89 39.16
C ARG A 247 9.14 9.38 37.73
N PRO A 248 9.57 8.62 36.70
CA PRO A 248 9.26 9.00 35.33
C PRO A 248 7.76 9.24 35.26
N LEU A 249 7.37 10.40 34.71
CA LEU A 249 5.97 10.75 34.55
C LEU A 249 5.31 9.59 33.80
N ARG A 250 4.34 8.94 34.43
CA ARG A 250 3.61 7.85 33.81
C ARG A 250 2.65 8.50 32.83
N GLU A 251 3.08 8.64 31.58
CA GLU A 251 2.24 9.12 30.51
C GLU A 251 1.22 8.04 30.16
N THR A 252 -0.06 8.41 30.20
CA THR A 252 -1.17 7.56 29.79
C THR A 252 -1.71 8.11 28.47
N ILE A 253 -1.97 7.22 27.52
CA ILE A 253 -2.59 7.55 26.23
C ILE A 253 -3.69 6.51 25.97
N THR A 254 -4.86 6.96 25.51
CA THR A 254 -5.92 6.02 25.10
C THR A 254 -5.65 5.45 23.72
N VAL A 255 -6.35 4.37 23.35
CA VAL A 255 -6.25 3.78 22.00
C VAL A 255 -6.76 4.76 20.96
N GLU A 256 -7.81 5.51 21.27
CA GLU A 256 -8.39 6.54 20.41
C GLU A 256 -7.42 7.70 20.18
N GLU A 257 -6.77 8.20 21.24
CA GLU A 257 -5.75 9.25 21.15
C GLU A 257 -4.55 8.79 20.32
N LEU A 258 -4.15 7.52 20.47
CA LEU A 258 -3.08 6.92 19.68
C LEU A 258 -3.50 6.77 18.21
N GLY A 259 -4.76 6.41 17.94
CA GLY A 259 -5.35 6.36 16.60
C GLY A 259 -5.33 7.72 15.92
N LEU A 260 -5.82 8.76 16.60
CA LEU A 260 -5.76 10.15 16.13
C LEU A 260 -4.32 10.62 15.88
N GLY A 261 -3.41 10.36 16.83
CA GLY A 261 -2.01 10.77 16.73
C GLY A 261 -1.22 10.06 15.62
N THR A 262 -1.63 8.86 15.24
CA THR A 262 -0.99 8.07 14.17
C THR A 262 -1.74 8.13 12.84
N GLY A 263 -2.98 8.63 12.82
CA GLY A 263 -3.88 8.59 11.68
C GLY A 263 -4.32 7.16 11.35
N MET A 264 -4.55 6.32 12.36
CA MET A 264 -4.93 4.90 12.22
C MET A 264 -6.30 4.65 12.87
N LEU A 265 -7.06 3.72 12.28
CA LEU A 265 -8.33 3.27 12.87
C LEU A 265 -8.08 2.61 14.22
N THR A 266 -9.04 2.74 15.13
CA THR A 266 -8.95 2.16 16.47
C THR A 266 -8.70 0.65 16.41
N GLU A 267 -9.35 -0.08 15.50
CA GLU A 267 -9.10 -1.51 15.33
C GLU A 267 -7.67 -1.85 14.87
N ASP A 268 -7.06 -1.01 14.04
CA ASP A 268 -5.71 -1.20 13.51
C ASP A 268 -4.69 -0.95 14.62
N VAL A 269 -4.95 0.05 15.47
CA VAL A 269 -4.16 0.31 16.68
C VAL A 269 -4.21 -0.88 17.63
N ILE A 270 -5.41 -1.39 17.94
CA ILE A 270 -5.57 -2.57 18.82
C ILE A 270 -4.84 -3.78 18.23
N THR A 271 -4.98 -4.01 16.93
CA THR A 271 -4.32 -5.12 16.23
C THR A 271 -2.79 -5.01 16.34
N ALA A 272 -2.25 -3.81 16.13
CA ALA A 272 -0.83 -3.55 16.26
C ALA A 272 -0.33 -3.73 17.70
N LEU A 273 -1.02 -3.15 18.70
CA LEU A 273 -0.65 -3.27 20.12
C LEU A 273 -0.65 -4.72 20.60
N LYS A 274 -1.64 -5.52 20.17
CA LYS A 274 -1.66 -6.97 20.42
C LYS A 274 -0.44 -7.67 19.83
N SER A 275 -0.07 -7.34 18.59
CA SER A 275 1.12 -7.91 17.94
C SER A 275 2.44 -7.50 18.62
N MET A 276 2.47 -6.32 19.24
CA MET A 276 3.62 -5.80 19.98
C MET A 276 3.72 -6.39 21.41
N GLY A 277 2.73 -7.15 21.86
CA GLY A 277 2.66 -7.65 23.25
C GLY A 277 2.38 -6.55 24.28
N LEU A 278 1.78 -5.44 23.87
CA LEU A 278 1.50 -4.25 24.71
C LEU A 278 0.01 -4.09 25.07
N PHE A 279 -0.83 -5.08 24.76
CA PHE A 279 -2.26 -5.03 25.01
C PHE A 279 -2.69 -6.14 25.97
N GLU A 280 -3.16 -5.75 27.17
CA GLU A 280 -3.78 -6.65 28.14
C GLU A 280 -5.26 -6.28 28.29
N PRO A 281 -6.21 -7.21 28.09
CA PRO A 281 -7.61 -6.97 28.41
C PRO A 281 -7.74 -6.74 29.92
N GLN A 282 -8.25 -5.58 30.35
CA GLN A 282 -8.68 -5.46 31.74
C GLN A 282 -9.79 -6.47 32.00
N ALA A 283 -9.58 -7.39 32.94
CA ALA A 283 -10.65 -8.22 33.46
C ALA A 283 -11.76 -7.31 33.99
N SER A 284 -13.00 -7.54 33.54
CA SER A 284 -14.17 -6.81 34.00
C SER A 284 -14.18 -6.79 35.54
N PRO A 285 -14.52 -5.66 36.19
CA PRO A 285 -14.73 -5.66 37.63
C PRO A 285 -15.79 -6.70 37.92
N GLN A 286 -15.46 -7.71 38.74
CA GLN A 286 -16.47 -8.58 39.31
C GLN A 286 -17.48 -7.66 40.01
N LYS A 287 -18.72 -7.65 39.51
CA LYS A 287 -19.83 -7.01 40.20
C LYS A 287 -19.92 -7.69 41.57
N ALA A 288 -19.50 -6.96 42.60
CA ALA A 288 -19.73 -7.32 43.99
C ALA A 288 -21.20 -7.06 44.35
#